data_AF-A0A1G2FF74-F1
#
_entry.id   AF-A0A1G2FF74-F1
#
_cell.length_a   1.000
_cell.length_b   1.000
_cell.length_c   1.000
_cell.angle_alpha   90.00
_cell.angle_beta   90.00
_cell.angle_gamma   90.00
#
_symmetry.space_group_name_H-M   'P 1'
#
loop_
_entity.id
_entity.type
_entity.pdbx_description
1 polymer ?
#
loop_
_entity_poly.entity_id
_entity_poly.type
_entity_poly.pdbx_seq_one_letter_code
_entity_poly.pdbx_strand_id
1 'polypeptide(L)'
;MLSYLKNFVKKNEADIVLVIGVILVALISFGAGRLTSFQADEEPILIQEPLTASIQQSLEPEKAGESGQPEPAEKGKFVGSIKSDKYHWPWSSSAKRIKPENQIWFDSEAEAKAAGYQPAVDFNKWAPADYSP
;
A
#
# COMPACT_ATOMS: atom_id res chain seq x y z
N MET A 1 38.73 19.65 16.76
CA MET A 1 37.63 19.85 15.78
C MET A 1 36.40 20.50 16.41
N LEU A 2 35.92 20.07 17.58
CA LEU A 2 34.72 20.64 18.20
C LEU A 2 34.80 22.14 18.51
N SER A 3 35.96 22.64 18.95
CA SER A 3 36.14 24.06 19.29
C SER A 3 36.04 24.98 18.06
N TYR A 4 36.55 24.52 16.91
CA TYR A 4 36.47 25.24 15.64
C TYR A 4 35.01 25.32 15.15
N LEU A 5 34.30 24.19 15.23
CA LEU A 5 32.88 24.13 14.86
C LEU A 5 32.02 25.03 15.76
N LYS A 6 32.28 25.02 17.07
CA LYS A 6 31.56 25.87 18.04
C LYS A 6 31.80 27.37 17.78
N ASN A 7 33.02 27.75 17.42
CA ASN A 7 33.36 29.13 17.08
C ASN A 7 32.75 29.56 15.73
N PHE A 8 32.68 28.66 14.77
CA PHE A 8 32.03 28.90 13.48
C PHE A 8 30.52 29.09 13.61
N VAL A 9 29.85 28.26 14.43
CA VAL A 9 28.41 28.38 14.71
C VAL A 9 28.10 29.68 15.43
N LYS A 10 28.89 30.05 16.45
CA LYS A 10 28.71 31.34 17.13
C LYS A 10 28.91 32.54 16.21
N LYS A 11 29.85 32.46 15.27
CA LYS A 11 30.14 33.57 14.35
C LYS A 11 29.02 33.77 13.33
N ASN A 12 28.38 32.69 12.87
CA ASN A 12 27.35 32.73 11.84
C ASN A 12 25.96 32.36 12.39
N GLU A 13 25.71 32.62 13.67
CA GLU A 13 24.51 32.13 14.38
C GLU A 13 23.22 32.57 13.69
N ALA A 14 23.10 33.86 13.36
CA ALA A 14 21.91 34.41 12.72
C ALA A 14 21.64 33.80 11.33
N ASP A 15 22.68 33.68 10.50
CA ASP A 15 22.58 33.10 9.15
C ASP A 15 22.23 31.62 9.21
N ILE A 16 22.84 30.87 10.15
CA ILE A 16 22.54 29.45 10.37
C ILE A 16 21.09 29.27 10.82
N VAL A 17 20.60 30.11 11.75
CA VAL A 17 19.20 30.06 12.21
C VAL A 17 18.24 30.37 11.05
N LEU A 18 18.56 31.35 10.21
CA LEU A 18 17.76 31.67 9.03
C LEU A 18 17.71 30.48 8.05
N VAL A 19 18.86 29.91 7.71
CA VAL A 19 18.95 28.75 6.80
C VAL A 19 18.21 27.54 7.36
N ILE A 20 18.41 27.20 8.63
CA ILE A 20 17.68 26.10 9.28
C ILE A 20 16.18 26.37 9.29
N GLY A 21 15.76 27.62 9.57
CA GLY A 21 14.36 28.01 9.54
C GLY A 21 13.73 27.81 8.16
N VAL A 22 14.40 28.24 7.09
CA VAL A 22 13.94 28.02 5.70
C VAL A 22 13.85 26.53 5.37
N ILE A 23 14.85 25.73 5.77
CA ILE A 23 14.83 24.28 5.57
C ILE A 23 13.64 23.64 6.31
N LEU A 24 13.38 24.04 7.55
CA LEU A 24 12.25 23.52 8.34
C LEU A 24 10.91 23.87 7.69
N VAL A 25 10.73 25.11 7.24
CA VAL A 25 9.51 25.52 6.52
C VAL A 25 9.33 24.69 5.24
N ALA A 26 10.39 24.51 4.46
CA ALA A 26 10.35 23.70 3.24
C ALA A 26 9.97 22.23 3.54
N LEU A 27 10.52 21.63 4.58
CA LEU A 27 10.20 20.25 4.98
C LEU A 27 8.76 20.10 5.47
N ILE A 28 8.24 21.10 6.20
CA ILE A 28 6.84 21.10 6.65
C ILE A 28 5.90 21.24 5.46
N SER A 29 6.14 22.19 4.55
CA SER A 29 5.34 22.36 3.33
C SER A 29 5.41 21.14 2.42
N PHE A 30 6.59 20.53 2.26
CA PHE A 30 6.77 19.29 1.52
C PHE A 30 6.04 18.12 2.18
N GLY A 31 6.14 17.98 3.51
CA GLY A 31 5.42 16.97 4.28
C GLY A 31 3.90 17.11 4.16
N ALA A 32 3.39 18.34 4.24
CA ALA A 32 1.97 18.65 4.06
C ALA A 32 1.51 18.35 2.62
N GLY A 33 2.27 18.78 1.60
CA GLY A 33 1.96 18.47 0.20
C GLY A 33 1.96 16.97 -0.08
N ARG A 34 2.90 16.22 0.50
CA ARG A 34 2.94 14.76 0.39
C ARG A 34 1.74 14.09 1.06
N LEU A 35 1.17 14.69 2.10
CA LEU A 35 -0.01 14.16 2.80
C LEU A 35 -1.32 14.51 2.09
N THR A 36 -1.41 15.68 1.46
CA THR A 36 -2.59 16.16 0.73
C THR A 36 -2.78 15.49 -0.63
N SER A 37 -1.75 14.85 -1.20
CA SER A 37 -1.86 14.20 -2.52
C SER A 37 -2.51 12.80 -2.49
N PHE A 38 -3.09 12.38 -1.37
CA PHE A 38 -3.92 11.18 -1.32
C PHE A 38 -5.39 11.56 -1.57
N GLN A 39 -5.82 11.35 -2.83
CA GLN A 39 -7.17 11.06 -3.32
C GLN A 39 -7.55 11.90 -4.53
N ALA A 40 -7.46 11.27 -5.68
CA ALA A 40 -8.58 11.18 -6.60
C ALA A 40 -8.43 9.82 -7.30
N ASP A 41 -8.81 8.74 -6.60
CA ASP A 41 -9.20 7.53 -7.32
C ASP A 41 -10.40 7.97 -8.18
N GLU A 42 -10.14 8.21 -9.46
CA GLU A 42 -11.17 8.53 -10.46
C GLU A 42 -12.16 7.37 -10.47
N GLU A 43 -13.36 7.61 -9.94
CA GLU A 43 -14.44 6.63 -10.05
C GLU A 43 -14.71 6.39 -11.55
N PRO A 44 -14.56 5.15 -12.03
CA PRO A 44 -14.83 4.85 -13.42
C PRO A 44 -16.31 5.08 -13.70
N ILE A 45 -16.60 5.95 -14.67
CA ILE A 45 -17.95 6.17 -15.18
C ILE A 45 -18.44 4.85 -15.77
N LEU A 46 -19.27 4.12 -15.02
CA LEU A 46 -19.96 2.94 -15.52
C LEU A 46 -21.10 3.39 -16.42
N ILE A 47 -20.91 3.22 -17.72
CA ILE A 47 -22.00 3.34 -18.70
C ILE A 47 -22.96 2.17 -18.44
N GLN A 48 -24.05 2.43 -17.73
CA GLN A 48 -25.21 1.54 -17.71
C GLN A 48 -25.91 1.67 -19.06
N GLU A 49 -25.69 0.69 -19.92
CA GLU A 49 -26.60 0.45 -21.05
C GLU A 49 -27.97 0.03 -20.47
N PRO A 50 -29.06 0.74 -20.77
CA PRO A 50 -30.38 0.29 -20.39
C PRO A 50 -30.76 -0.89 -21.29
N LEU A 51 -30.44 -2.11 -20.87
CA LEU A 51 -31.03 -3.30 -21.46
C LEU A 51 -32.46 -3.45 -20.92
N THR A 52 -33.38 -2.70 -21.54
CA THR A 52 -34.80 -2.98 -21.47
C THR A 52 -35.06 -4.39 -22.00
N ALA A 53 -35.85 -5.14 -21.23
CA ALA A 53 -36.59 -6.36 -21.56
C ALA A 53 -35.82 -7.70 -21.55
N SER A 54 -35.92 -8.41 -20.41
CA SER A 54 -36.74 -9.63 -20.35
C SER A 54 -37.03 -10.03 -18.90
N ILE A 55 -38.32 -10.21 -18.61
CA ILE A 55 -38.91 -10.67 -17.35
C ILE A 55 -38.66 -12.18 -17.19
N GLN A 56 -38.39 -12.67 -15.97
CA GLN A 56 -39.07 -13.83 -15.33
C GLN A 56 -38.37 -14.29 -14.03
N GLN A 57 -38.83 -13.72 -12.92
CA GLN A 57 -39.38 -14.41 -11.76
C GLN A 57 -38.92 -15.86 -11.47
N SER A 58 -38.15 -16.05 -10.39
CA SER A 58 -38.41 -17.15 -9.45
C SER A 58 -37.80 -16.86 -8.06
N LEU A 59 -38.68 -16.44 -7.14
CA LEU A 59 -38.77 -16.82 -5.71
C LEU A 59 -37.58 -16.55 -4.75
N GLU A 60 -37.75 -15.49 -3.94
CA GLU A 60 -37.20 -15.26 -2.58
C GLU A 60 -37.85 -16.20 -1.51
N PRO A 61 -37.43 -16.27 -0.20
CA PRO A 61 -36.35 -15.57 0.53
C PRO A 61 -35.55 -16.41 1.61
N GLU A 62 -34.54 -15.75 2.21
CA GLU A 62 -33.87 -15.99 3.53
C GLU A 62 -32.96 -17.24 3.69
N LYS A 63 -31.75 -17.23 4.29
CA LYS A 63 -31.04 -16.26 5.15
C LYS A 63 -29.56 -16.68 5.34
N ALA A 64 -28.72 -15.67 5.63
CA ALA A 64 -27.50 -15.72 6.46
C ALA A 64 -26.19 -16.33 5.90
N GLY A 65 -25.44 -15.46 5.20
CA GLY A 65 -24.12 -15.02 5.67
C GLY A 65 -22.90 -15.83 5.24
N GLU A 66 -22.22 -15.39 4.18
CA GLU A 66 -20.76 -15.25 4.25
C GLU A 66 -20.25 -14.21 3.24
N SER A 67 -19.29 -13.42 3.71
CA SER A 67 -18.75 -12.23 3.05
C SER A 67 -18.02 -12.63 1.76
N GLY A 68 -18.70 -12.52 0.62
CA GLY A 68 -18.09 -12.54 -0.69
C GLY A 68 -17.16 -11.34 -0.83
N GLN A 69 -15.86 -11.61 -0.71
CA GLN A 69 -14.81 -10.65 -1.01
C GLN A 69 -14.89 -10.32 -2.50
N PRO A 70 -14.97 -9.04 -2.90
CA PRO A 70 -14.98 -8.68 -4.31
C PRO A 70 -13.61 -9.00 -4.89
N GLU A 71 -13.54 -9.92 -5.85
CA GLU A 71 -12.39 -10.09 -6.73
C GLU A 71 -12.21 -8.83 -7.58
N PRO A 72 -11.01 -8.21 -7.57
CA PRO A 72 -10.62 -7.26 -8.58
C PRO A 72 -9.43 -7.83 -9.37
N ALA A 73 -9.70 -8.22 -10.62
CA ALA A 73 -8.80 -8.24 -11.78
C ALA A 73 -7.31 -8.54 -11.53
N GLU A 74 -6.87 -9.74 -11.92
CA GLU A 74 -5.50 -10.11 -12.34
C GLU A 74 -4.33 -9.46 -11.57
N LYS A 75 -4.41 -9.45 -10.23
CA LYS A 75 -3.27 -9.16 -9.36
C LYS A 75 -2.79 -10.50 -8.81
N GLY A 76 -1.49 -10.81 -8.97
CA GLY A 76 -0.90 -12.12 -8.66
C GLY A 76 -1.27 -12.68 -7.27
N LYS A 77 -1.12 -13.99 -7.08
CA LYS A 77 -1.56 -14.68 -5.84
C LYS A 77 -0.86 -14.18 -4.57
N PHE A 78 0.36 -13.67 -4.70
CA PHE A 78 1.18 -13.20 -3.59
C PHE A 78 1.68 -11.78 -3.83
N VAL A 79 1.72 -10.98 -2.77
CA VAL A 79 2.24 -9.62 -2.81
C VAL A 79 3.52 -9.52 -1.96
N GLY A 80 4.63 -9.22 -2.61
CA GLY A 80 5.90 -8.84 -2.01
C GLY A 80 6.04 -7.32 -1.88
N SER A 81 7.06 -6.91 -1.12
CA SER A 81 7.41 -5.50 -0.98
C SER A 81 8.82 -5.24 -1.50
N ILE A 82 9.04 -4.23 -2.34
CA ILE A 82 10.39 -3.87 -2.82
C ILE A 82 11.34 -3.54 -1.65
N LYS A 83 10.78 -3.05 -0.54
CA LYS A 83 11.54 -2.66 0.66
C LYS A 83 11.86 -3.82 1.60
N SER A 84 11.32 -5.00 1.35
CA SER A 84 11.49 -6.15 2.23
C SER A 84 11.43 -7.43 1.42
N ASP A 85 12.37 -8.32 1.62
CA ASP A 85 12.44 -9.61 0.92
C ASP A 85 11.38 -10.60 1.44
N LYS A 86 10.15 -10.14 1.63
CA LYS A 86 9.02 -10.87 2.21
C LYS A 86 7.80 -10.78 1.31
N TYR A 87 7.13 -11.90 1.08
CA TYR A 87 5.84 -11.98 0.41
C TYR A 87 4.69 -12.33 1.37
N HIS A 88 3.51 -11.82 1.06
CA HIS A 88 2.31 -11.84 1.88
C HIS A 88 1.09 -12.19 1.01
N TRP A 89 -0.01 -12.57 1.66
CA TRP A 89 -1.32 -12.64 1.01
C TRP A 89 -1.88 -11.24 0.75
N PRO A 90 -2.60 -11.01 -0.35
CA PRO A 90 -3.14 -9.68 -0.71
C PRO A 90 -4.13 -9.13 0.33
N TRP A 91 -4.84 -9.98 1.05
CA TRP A 91 -5.75 -9.56 2.13
C TRP A 91 -5.07 -9.41 3.49
N SER A 92 -3.78 -9.75 3.61
CA SER A 92 -3.05 -9.66 4.88
C SER A 92 -2.96 -8.21 5.36
N SER A 93 -3.04 -8.01 6.69
CA SER A 93 -2.86 -6.68 7.30
C SER A 93 -1.52 -6.03 6.90
N SER A 94 -0.46 -6.83 6.75
CA SER A 94 0.85 -6.35 6.32
C SER A 94 0.86 -5.92 4.85
N ALA A 95 0.15 -6.64 3.97
CA ALA A 95 0.01 -6.28 2.55
C ALA A 95 -0.69 -4.93 2.36
N LYS A 96 -1.76 -4.67 3.12
CA LYS A 96 -2.49 -3.39 3.10
C LYS A 96 -1.63 -2.18 3.50
N ARG A 97 -0.53 -2.40 4.22
CA ARG A 97 0.41 -1.35 4.65
C ARG A 97 1.52 -1.10 3.62
N ILE A 98 1.69 -1.98 2.63
CA ILE A 98 2.66 -1.80 1.55
C ILE A 98 2.11 -0.75 0.59
N LYS A 99 2.90 0.31 0.35
CA LYS A 99 2.53 1.33 -0.64
C LYS A 99 2.46 0.69 -2.03
N PRO A 100 1.48 1.06 -2.89
CA PRO A 100 1.33 0.46 -4.23
C PRO A 100 2.62 0.53 -5.07
N GLU A 101 3.36 1.63 -4.95
CA GLU A 101 4.69 1.84 -5.58
C GLU A 101 5.75 0.80 -5.17
N ASN A 102 5.57 0.14 -4.02
CA ASN A 102 6.51 -0.83 -3.48
C ASN A 102 5.90 -2.24 -3.48
N GLN A 103 4.73 -2.46 -4.07
CA GLN A 103 4.14 -3.79 -4.18
C GLN A 103 4.69 -4.50 -5.41
N ILE A 104 5.21 -5.70 -5.22
CA ILE A 104 5.54 -6.63 -6.30
C ILE A 104 4.54 -7.77 -6.21
N TRP A 105 3.97 -8.17 -7.34
CA TRP A 105 3.01 -9.26 -7.39
C TRP A 105 3.69 -10.50 -8.00
N PHE A 106 3.45 -11.65 -7.38
CA PHE A 106 3.95 -12.94 -7.83
C PHE A 106 2.78 -13.88 -8.05
N ASP A 107 2.83 -14.67 -9.11
CA ASP A 107 1.78 -15.64 -9.43
C ASP A 107 1.95 -16.95 -8.64
N SER A 108 3.16 -17.21 -8.15
CA SER A 108 3.50 -18.41 -7.38
C SER A 108 4.56 -18.12 -6.31
N GLU A 109 4.54 -18.89 -5.22
CA GLU A 109 5.59 -18.85 -4.22
C GLU A 109 6.95 -19.28 -4.76
N ALA A 110 6.96 -20.18 -5.74
CA ALA A 110 8.20 -20.62 -6.36
C ALA A 110 8.88 -19.45 -7.08
N GLU A 111 8.09 -18.59 -7.72
CA GLU A 111 8.58 -17.38 -8.39
C GLU A 111 9.07 -16.35 -7.37
N ALA A 112 8.31 -16.13 -6.29
CA ALA A 112 8.73 -15.25 -5.20
C ALA A 112 10.06 -15.72 -4.56
N LYS A 113 10.18 -17.03 -4.28
CA LYS A 113 11.39 -17.64 -3.71
C LYS A 113 12.57 -17.58 -4.69
N ALA A 114 12.34 -17.80 -5.99
CA ALA A 114 13.35 -17.64 -7.03
C ALA A 114 13.83 -16.19 -7.16
N ALA A 115 12.95 -15.22 -6.93
CA ALA A 115 13.28 -13.81 -6.84
C ALA A 115 13.95 -13.40 -5.51
N GLY A 116 14.16 -14.33 -4.58
CA GLY A 116 14.82 -14.09 -3.28
C GLY A 116 13.88 -13.67 -2.15
N TYR A 117 12.56 -13.75 -2.33
CA TYR A 117 11.58 -13.39 -1.33
C TYR A 117 11.21 -14.57 -0.43
N GLN A 118 11.03 -14.30 0.86
CA GLN A 118 10.66 -15.26 1.89
C GLN A 118 9.20 -15.10 2.34
N PRO A 119 8.56 -16.14 2.86
CA PRO A 119 7.23 -15.99 3.44
C PRO A 119 7.27 -15.03 4.63
N ALA A 120 6.24 -14.21 4.75
CA ALA A 120 6.07 -13.35 5.91
C ALA A 120 5.82 -14.15 7.20
N VAL A 121 6.07 -13.52 8.36
CA VAL A 121 5.83 -14.16 9.66
C VAL A 121 4.34 -14.45 9.87
N ASP A 122 3.49 -13.50 9.48
CA ASP A 122 2.03 -13.67 9.53
C ASP A 122 1.47 -14.43 8.32
N PHE A 123 2.31 -15.00 7.45
CA PHE A 123 1.85 -15.63 6.22
C PHE A 123 0.89 -16.80 6.51
N ASN A 124 1.25 -17.69 7.44
CA ASN A 124 0.38 -18.79 7.86
C ASN A 124 -0.84 -18.33 8.67
N LYS A 125 -0.76 -17.16 9.32
CA LYS A 125 -1.88 -16.60 10.09
C LYS A 125 -3.04 -16.16 9.19
N TRP A 126 -2.71 -15.74 7.98
CA TRP A 126 -3.68 -15.27 6.99
C TRP A 126 -3.89 -16.27 5.86
N ALA A 127 -3.30 -17.47 5.96
CA ALA A 127 -3.49 -18.52 4.96
C ALA A 127 -4.95 -18.99 4.96
N PRO A 128 -5.55 -19.20 3.77
CA PRO A 128 -6.87 -19.79 3.68
C PRO A 128 -6.82 -21.24 4.15
N ALA A 129 -7.94 -21.78 4.63
CA ALA A 129 -7.98 -23.14 5.20
C ALA A 129 -7.56 -24.25 4.22
N ASP A 130 -7.60 -23.96 2.92
CA ASP A 130 -7.22 -24.87 1.81
C ASP A 130 -5.75 -24.73 1.38
N TYR A 131 -4.97 -23.91 2.07
CA TYR A 131 -3.56 -23.69 1.74
C TYR A 131 -2.65 -24.72 2.41
N SER A 132 -1.96 -25.52 1.60
CA SER A 132 -0.91 -26.45 2.03
C SER A 132 0.45 -26.00 1.49
N PRO A 133 1.47 -25.80 2.34
CA PRO A 133 2.80 -25.35 1.95
C PRO A 133 3.66 -26.41 1.23
#